data_AF-A0A9N9IE92-F1
#
_entry.id   AF-A0A9N9IE92-F1
#
_cell.length_a   1.000
_cell.length_b   1.000
_cell.length_c   1.000
_cell.angle_alpha   90.00
_cell.angle_beta   90.00
_cell.angle_gamma   90.00
#
_symmetry.space_group_name_H-M   'P 1'
#
loop_
_entity.id
_entity.type
_entity.pdbx_description
1 polymer ?
#
loop_
_entity_poly.entity_id
_entity_poly.type
_entity_poly.pdbx_seq_one_letter_code
_entity_poly.pdbx_strand_id
1 'polypeptide(L)'
;ERSIKYGSEVSLVHMSTRKYLSTKKVPLPKHGQYAVACTGQNIDLKNDTWKIIGAFNVNVKNGGLLSSNTVVRLMHQDTGENLHSHGVIHGGTSKSNHQQATIYRDKNSDDDWLLLCYNSIPDDNDSAHLMNGDIISLFHKNTNQPLYSHEVLLDDGTQEWRIELIRKPIKYGSTVALFHVPTRKYLSNKGVKYSSNEGAKYSHNQHMVVCNGQEIDYEHDLWTICDTKVGDSLSIRNIIAFKHKKTGGNLHSHVLLYGTTPKSNHQQVTIFMKKNLDDYWTIRHFIPKDDPDQLISGDIISIFHKHTNIPLYSHDVLMDDGTQEVSCNGDGREDNNM
;
A
#
# COMPACT_ATOMS: atom_id res chain seq x y z
N GLU A 1 2.40 -22.27 0.31
CA GLU A 1 1.58 -21.56 -0.70
C GLU A 1 1.93 -22.05 -2.11
N ARG A 2 1.12 -21.70 -3.12
CA ARG A 2 1.30 -22.17 -4.51
C ARG A 2 2.13 -21.16 -5.30
N SER A 3 3.24 -21.61 -5.90
CA SER A 3 4.05 -20.79 -6.81
C SER A 3 3.23 -20.34 -8.02
N ILE A 4 3.27 -19.06 -8.34
CA ILE A 4 2.74 -18.47 -9.57
C ILE A 4 3.79 -18.62 -10.68
N LYS A 5 3.32 -19.00 -11.86
CA LYS A 5 4.14 -19.33 -13.04
C LYS A 5 3.60 -18.62 -14.27
N TYR A 6 4.41 -18.50 -15.32
CA TYR A 6 3.89 -18.05 -16.61
C TYR A 6 2.74 -18.95 -17.08
N GLY A 7 1.66 -18.32 -17.53
CA GLY A 7 0.40 -18.94 -17.93
C GLY A 7 -0.56 -19.25 -16.77
N SER A 8 -0.21 -18.93 -15.52
CA SER A 8 -1.15 -19.00 -14.40
C SER A 8 -2.28 -18.01 -14.59
N GLU A 9 -3.49 -18.44 -14.24
CA GLU A 9 -4.68 -17.61 -14.13
C GLU A 9 -4.77 -17.08 -12.70
N VAL A 10 -4.83 -15.76 -12.56
CA VAL A 10 -4.77 -15.04 -11.29
C VAL A 10 -5.84 -13.96 -11.24
N SER A 11 -6.22 -13.58 -10.03
CA SER A 11 -7.05 -12.41 -9.79
C SER A 11 -6.30 -11.47 -8.86
N LEU A 12 -6.25 -10.19 -9.24
CA LEU A 12 -5.50 -9.17 -8.52
C LEU A 12 -6.45 -8.43 -7.59
N VAL A 13 -6.21 -8.51 -6.28
CA VAL A 13 -7.02 -7.83 -5.26
C VAL A 13 -6.32 -6.54 -4.85
N HIS A 14 -7.03 -5.43 -4.97
CA HIS A 14 -6.55 -4.16 -4.45
C HIS A 14 -6.60 -4.16 -2.92
N MET A 15 -5.43 -4.00 -2.29
CA MET A 15 -5.26 -4.25 -0.85
C MET A 15 -6.19 -3.42 0.02
N SER A 16 -6.34 -2.12 -0.29
CA SER A 16 -7.07 -1.20 0.59
C SER A 16 -8.59 -1.29 0.47
N THR A 17 -9.10 -1.65 -0.71
CA THR A 17 -10.54 -1.69 -1.00
C THR A 17 -11.10 -3.11 -1.08
N ARG A 18 -10.22 -4.12 -1.12
CA ARG A 18 -10.53 -5.54 -1.32
C ARG A 18 -11.28 -5.83 -2.63
N LYS A 19 -11.21 -4.89 -3.57
CA LYS A 19 -11.84 -5.00 -4.88
C LYS A 19 -10.92 -5.67 -5.88
N TYR A 20 -11.48 -6.41 -6.83
CA TYR A 20 -10.71 -7.09 -7.86
C TYR A 20 -10.44 -6.18 -9.05
N LEU A 21 -9.23 -6.27 -9.61
CA LEU A 21 -8.94 -5.69 -10.91
C LEU A 21 -9.80 -6.39 -11.96
N SER A 22 -10.70 -5.63 -12.56
CA SER A 22 -11.81 -6.15 -13.34
C SER A 22 -11.96 -5.39 -14.64
N THR A 23 -12.43 -6.08 -15.67
CA THR A 23 -12.94 -5.46 -16.90
C THR A 23 -14.40 -5.80 -17.09
N LYS A 24 -15.27 -4.83 -16.80
CA LYS A 24 -16.71 -4.94 -17.10
C LYS A 24 -17.04 -4.63 -18.58
N LYS A 25 -16.03 -4.62 -19.45
CA LYS A 25 -16.15 -4.25 -20.88
C LYS A 25 -16.91 -2.94 -21.09
N VAL A 26 -16.70 -1.96 -20.20
CA VAL A 26 -17.26 -0.62 -20.37
C VAL A 26 -16.44 0.07 -21.48
N PRO A 27 -17.03 0.33 -22.65
CA PRO A 27 -16.29 0.90 -23.77
C PRO A 27 -15.88 2.34 -23.47
N LEU A 28 -14.63 2.69 -23.75
CA LEU A 28 -14.18 4.07 -23.69
C LEU A 28 -14.61 4.80 -24.97
N PRO A 29 -15.33 5.93 -24.88
CA PRO A 29 -16.07 6.53 -26.00
C PRO A 29 -15.29 6.87 -27.28
N LYS A 30 -13.95 6.82 -27.28
CA LYS A 30 -13.13 7.37 -28.38
C LYS A 30 -12.07 6.45 -28.98
N HIS A 31 -11.85 5.24 -28.44
CA HIS A 31 -10.59 4.53 -28.75
C HIS A 31 -10.69 3.02 -28.98
N GLY A 32 -11.89 2.44 -28.98
CA GLY A 32 -12.03 0.97 -29.12
C GLY A 32 -11.36 0.17 -28.00
N GLN A 33 -11.03 0.83 -26.90
CA GLN A 33 -10.49 0.28 -25.66
C GLN A 33 -11.62 0.14 -24.63
N TYR A 34 -11.44 -0.77 -23.68
CA TYR A 34 -12.37 -0.90 -22.54
C TYR A 34 -11.71 -0.48 -21.24
N ALA A 35 -12.50 0.11 -20.36
CA ALA A 35 -12.03 0.56 -19.05
C ALA A 35 -11.67 -0.63 -18.15
N VAL A 36 -10.63 -0.46 -17.35
CA VAL A 36 -10.28 -1.34 -16.25
C VAL A 36 -10.58 -0.63 -14.93
N ALA A 37 -11.22 -1.35 -14.01
CA ALA A 37 -11.67 -0.81 -12.75
C ALA A 37 -11.46 -1.82 -11.62
N CYS A 38 -11.36 -1.33 -10.38
CA CYS A 38 -11.46 -2.18 -9.21
C CYS A 38 -12.94 -2.38 -8.87
N THR A 39 -13.50 -3.57 -9.06
CA THR A 39 -14.94 -3.81 -8.84
C THR A 39 -15.22 -5.05 -8.02
N GLY A 40 -16.29 -4.99 -7.21
CA GLY A 40 -16.79 -6.12 -6.41
C GLY A 40 -15.84 -6.56 -5.30
N GLN A 41 -16.37 -7.07 -4.18
CA GLN A 41 -15.56 -7.73 -3.14
C GLN A 41 -15.62 -9.26 -3.24
N ASN A 42 -16.51 -9.76 -4.11
CA ASN A 42 -16.58 -11.16 -4.50
C ASN A 42 -15.98 -11.30 -5.90
N ILE A 43 -15.18 -12.34 -6.09
CA ILE A 43 -14.53 -12.62 -7.37
C ILE A 43 -15.57 -12.97 -8.44
N ASP A 44 -15.50 -12.29 -9.58
CA ASP A 44 -16.17 -12.64 -10.81
C ASP A 44 -15.15 -13.25 -11.77
N LEU A 45 -15.05 -14.58 -11.79
CA LEU A 45 -14.06 -15.30 -12.59
C LEU A 45 -14.12 -14.97 -14.08
N LYS A 46 -15.22 -14.41 -14.59
CA LYS A 46 -15.31 -14.00 -15.99
C LYS A 46 -14.60 -12.68 -16.27
N ASN A 47 -14.67 -11.73 -15.33
CA ASN A 47 -14.21 -10.35 -15.53
C ASN A 47 -12.93 -10.02 -14.73
N ASP A 48 -12.58 -10.85 -13.74
CA ASP A 48 -11.50 -10.62 -12.77
C ASP A 48 -10.31 -11.59 -12.95
N THR A 49 -10.34 -12.42 -14.00
CA THR A 49 -9.29 -13.42 -14.24
C THR A 49 -8.32 -12.95 -15.30
N TRP A 50 -7.04 -12.93 -14.92
CA TRP A 50 -5.92 -12.49 -15.74
C TRP A 50 -4.89 -13.61 -15.88
N LYS A 51 -4.30 -13.74 -17.05
CA LYS A 51 -3.23 -14.68 -17.35
C LYS A 51 -1.90 -13.95 -17.38
N ILE A 52 -0.95 -14.40 -16.58
CA ILE A 52 0.39 -13.83 -16.58
C ILE A 52 1.17 -14.40 -17.76
N ILE A 53 1.63 -13.54 -18.67
CA ILE A 53 2.42 -13.92 -19.85
C ILE A 53 3.72 -13.12 -19.92
N GLY A 54 4.66 -13.58 -20.76
CA GLY A 54 5.94 -12.90 -20.97
C GLY A 54 5.77 -11.51 -21.57
N ALA A 55 6.74 -10.63 -21.29
CA ALA A 55 6.84 -9.29 -21.86
C ALA A 55 6.75 -9.30 -23.39
N PHE A 56 6.47 -8.14 -23.99
CA PHE A 56 6.37 -8.01 -25.44
C PHE A 56 7.65 -8.50 -26.15
N ASN A 57 7.49 -9.32 -27.19
CA ASN A 57 8.57 -10.00 -27.91
C ASN A 57 9.51 -10.89 -27.06
N VAL A 58 9.14 -11.22 -25.81
CA VAL A 58 9.89 -12.18 -24.98
C VAL A 58 9.16 -13.52 -24.96
N ASN A 59 9.83 -14.57 -25.45
CA ASN A 59 9.28 -15.93 -25.44
C ASN A 59 9.57 -16.59 -24.09
N VAL A 60 8.51 -16.93 -23.36
CA VAL A 60 8.57 -17.62 -22.06
C VAL A 60 7.86 -18.96 -22.17
N LYS A 61 8.40 -19.98 -21.51
CA LYS A 61 7.77 -21.29 -21.45
C LYS A 61 6.55 -21.24 -20.52
N ASN A 62 5.39 -21.70 -21.01
CA ASN A 62 4.21 -21.89 -20.16
C ASN A 62 4.53 -22.88 -19.01
N GLY A 63 4.16 -22.52 -17.78
CA GLY A 63 4.56 -23.23 -16.57
C GLY A 63 6.00 -22.96 -16.12
N GLY A 64 6.73 -22.08 -16.79
CA GLY A 64 8.03 -21.57 -16.35
C GLY A 64 7.89 -20.76 -15.05
N LEU A 65 8.92 -20.83 -14.21
CA LEU A 65 8.96 -20.08 -12.95
C LEU A 65 8.91 -18.57 -13.24
N LEU A 66 8.15 -17.86 -12.41
CA LEU A 66 8.06 -16.41 -12.47
C LEU A 66 8.88 -15.85 -11.32
N SER A 67 10.06 -15.33 -11.64
CA SER A 67 10.93 -14.66 -10.68
C SER A 67 10.33 -13.33 -10.24
N SER A 68 10.54 -12.94 -8.98
CA SER A 68 10.23 -11.60 -8.49
C SER A 68 10.91 -10.53 -9.35
N ASN A 69 10.33 -9.33 -9.41
CA ASN A 69 10.90 -8.16 -10.08
C ASN A 69 11.01 -8.30 -11.61
N THR A 70 10.14 -9.11 -12.21
CA THR A 70 10.14 -9.42 -13.64
C THR A 70 9.12 -8.57 -14.40
N VAL A 71 9.44 -8.25 -15.65
CA VAL A 71 8.50 -7.60 -16.57
C VAL A 71 7.57 -8.66 -17.18
N VAL A 72 6.26 -8.43 -17.06
CA VAL A 72 5.20 -9.34 -17.52
C VAL A 72 4.11 -8.56 -18.27
N ARG A 73 3.23 -9.28 -18.94
CA ARG A 73 1.92 -8.74 -19.36
C ARG A 73 0.81 -9.50 -18.67
N LEU A 74 -0.30 -8.81 -18.44
CA LEU A 74 -1.52 -9.37 -17.86
C LEU A 74 -2.58 -9.44 -18.95
N MET A 75 -2.89 -10.65 -19.41
CA MET A 75 -3.89 -10.87 -20.45
C MET A 75 -5.21 -11.27 -19.82
N HIS A 76 -6.28 -10.52 -20.06
CA HIS A 76 -7.59 -10.87 -19.56
C HIS A 76 -8.07 -12.20 -20.15
N GLN A 77 -8.54 -13.13 -19.31
CA GLN A 77 -8.78 -14.52 -19.70
C GLN A 77 -9.90 -14.64 -20.75
N ASP A 78 -11.04 -13.97 -20.54
CA ASP A 78 -12.22 -14.10 -21.41
C ASP A 78 -12.05 -13.38 -22.75
N THR A 79 -11.33 -12.26 -22.79
CA THR A 79 -11.17 -11.45 -24.01
C THR A 79 -9.87 -11.73 -24.77
N GLY A 80 -8.83 -12.22 -24.09
CA GLY A 80 -7.49 -12.34 -24.67
C GLY A 80 -6.79 -11.00 -24.93
N GLU A 81 -7.33 -9.90 -24.39
CA GLU A 81 -6.81 -8.54 -24.51
C GLU A 81 -5.89 -8.22 -23.32
N ASN A 82 -4.88 -7.38 -23.51
CA ASN A 82 -3.87 -7.11 -22.48
C ASN A 82 -4.23 -5.88 -21.64
N LEU A 83 -3.87 -5.90 -20.36
CA LEU A 83 -3.77 -4.69 -19.55
C LEU A 83 -2.72 -3.78 -20.18
N HIS A 84 -3.16 -2.58 -20.55
CA HIS A 84 -2.45 -1.68 -21.43
C HIS A 84 -2.42 -0.28 -20.84
N SER A 85 -1.34 0.46 -21.08
CA SER A 85 -1.35 1.91 -20.89
C SER A 85 -0.34 2.60 -21.78
N HIS A 86 -0.62 3.84 -22.18
CA HIS A 86 0.30 4.64 -22.98
C HIS A 86 0.49 6.01 -22.34
N GLY A 87 1.65 6.63 -22.53
CA GLY A 87 2.00 7.92 -21.92
C GLY A 87 1.20 9.12 -22.45
N VAL A 88 0.36 8.94 -23.47
CA VAL A 88 -0.44 10.04 -24.01
C VAL A 88 -1.67 10.25 -23.13
N ILE A 89 -1.75 11.43 -22.51
CA ILE A 89 -2.98 11.97 -21.94
C ILE A 89 -3.93 12.24 -23.12
N HIS A 90 -4.71 11.25 -23.51
CA HIS A 90 -5.73 11.46 -24.53
C HIS A 90 -6.85 12.31 -23.93
N GLY A 91 -6.82 13.60 -24.26
CA GLY A 91 -7.71 14.62 -23.72
C GLY A 91 -9.18 14.20 -23.72
N GLY A 92 -9.77 14.21 -22.52
CA GLY A 92 -11.19 14.54 -22.36
C GLY A 92 -12.17 13.40 -22.10
N THR A 93 -11.79 12.30 -21.44
CA THR A 93 -12.79 11.32 -20.92
C THR A 93 -12.75 11.11 -19.42
N SER A 94 -11.68 11.53 -18.75
CA SER A 94 -11.65 11.68 -17.29
C SER A 94 -11.43 13.17 -17.00
N LYS A 95 -12.23 13.76 -16.10
CA LYS A 95 -12.01 15.14 -15.60
C LYS A 95 -10.62 15.34 -14.99
N SER A 96 -9.86 14.25 -14.81
CA SER A 96 -8.61 14.18 -14.09
C SER A 96 -7.34 14.42 -14.95
N ASN A 97 -7.40 14.39 -16.29
CA ASN A 97 -6.23 14.51 -17.19
C ASN A 97 -5.08 13.51 -16.91
N HIS A 98 -5.38 12.35 -16.33
CA HIS A 98 -4.36 11.38 -15.97
C HIS A 98 -4.21 10.25 -17.00
N GLN A 99 -3.03 9.61 -16.99
CA GLN A 99 -2.77 8.39 -17.74
C GLN A 99 -3.70 7.27 -17.23
N GLN A 100 -4.33 6.52 -18.13
CA GLN A 100 -5.31 5.48 -17.78
C GLN A 100 -4.73 4.09 -18.05
N ALA A 101 -5.15 3.10 -17.25
CA ALA A 101 -4.97 1.69 -17.59
C ALA A 101 -6.26 1.17 -18.25
N THR A 102 -6.12 0.50 -19.38
CA THR A 102 -7.23 -0.02 -20.19
C THR A 102 -6.97 -1.47 -20.56
N ILE A 103 -7.94 -2.14 -21.19
CA ILE A 103 -7.64 -3.33 -21.98
C ILE A 103 -7.58 -2.98 -23.46
N TYR A 104 -6.56 -3.50 -24.13
CA TYR A 104 -6.31 -3.27 -25.54
C TYR A 104 -5.96 -4.55 -26.29
N ARG A 105 -6.39 -4.63 -27.55
CA ARG A 105 -6.26 -5.82 -28.38
C ARG A 105 -4.90 -5.95 -29.04
N ASP A 106 -4.32 -4.84 -29.49
CA ASP A 106 -3.02 -4.90 -30.16
C ASP A 106 -1.92 -5.05 -29.13
N LYS A 107 -0.92 -5.85 -29.49
CA LYS A 107 0.19 -6.21 -28.60
C LYS A 107 1.38 -5.35 -28.90
N ASN A 108 1.89 -4.64 -27.91
CA ASN A 108 3.10 -3.83 -28.01
C ASN A 108 3.78 -3.70 -26.63
N SER A 109 4.83 -2.90 -26.55
CA SER A 109 5.56 -2.66 -25.29
C SER A 109 4.78 -1.83 -24.27
N ASP A 110 3.63 -1.25 -24.63
CA ASP A 110 2.75 -0.51 -23.71
C ASP A 110 1.83 -1.47 -22.91
N ASP A 111 1.95 -2.77 -23.15
CA ASP A 111 1.32 -3.82 -22.34
C ASP A 111 2.24 -4.32 -21.21
N ASP A 112 3.49 -3.87 -21.16
CA ASP A 112 4.51 -4.40 -20.26
C ASP A 112 4.46 -3.74 -18.88
N TRP A 113 4.41 -4.57 -17.85
CA TRP A 113 4.34 -4.17 -16.45
C TRP A 113 5.50 -4.81 -15.67
N LEU A 114 6.30 -3.99 -15.00
CA LEU A 114 7.24 -4.47 -14.00
C LEU A 114 6.46 -4.88 -12.75
N LEU A 115 6.54 -6.17 -12.41
CA LEU A 115 5.94 -6.74 -11.21
C LEU A 115 6.98 -6.76 -10.09
N LEU A 116 6.72 -6.00 -9.02
CA LEU A 116 7.61 -5.84 -7.88
C LEU A 116 6.99 -6.52 -6.65
N CYS A 117 7.67 -7.49 -6.05
CA CYS A 117 7.20 -8.24 -4.88
C CYS A 117 7.74 -7.63 -3.58
N TYR A 118 6.92 -7.60 -2.53
CA TYR A 118 7.30 -6.96 -1.26
C TYR A 118 7.57 -7.93 -0.10
N ASN A 119 6.97 -9.12 -0.12
CA ASN A 119 7.17 -10.14 0.94
C ASN A 119 8.36 -11.06 0.65
N SER A 120 9.16 -10.75 -0.36
CA SER A 120 10.31 -11.55 -0.78
C SER A 120 11.56 -10.69 -0.62
N ILE A 121 12.08 -10.58 0.60
CA ILE A 121 13.48 -10.14 0.74
C ILE A 121 14.33 -11.14 -0.04
N PRO A 122 15.25 -10.70 -0.92
CA PRO A 122 16.19 -11.60 -1.55
C PRO A 122 17.10 -12.17 -0.46
N ASP A 123 16.75 -13.35 0.05
CA ASP A 123 17.72 -14.18 0.73
C ASP A 123 18.79 -14.52 -0.33
N ASP A 124 20.06 -14.36 0.04
CA ASP A 124 21.23 -14.22 -0.87
C ASP A 124 21.49 -15.42 -1.81
N ASN A 125 20.59 -16.41 -1.85
CA ASN A 125 20.82 -17.66 -2.57
C ASN A 125 19.59 -18.35 -3.19
N ASP A 126 18.43 -17.68 -3.28
CA ASP A 126 17.31 -18.23 -4.07
C ASP A 126 16.60 -17.11 -4.84
N SER A 127 16.47 -17.28 -6.15
CA SER A 127 15.70 -16.36 -6.99
C SER A 127 14.24 -16.43 -6.56
N ALA A 128 13.84 -15.59 -5.60
CA ALA A 128 12.50 -15.64 -5.04
C ALA A 128 11.45 -15.66 -6.16
N HIS A 129 10.57 -16.65 -6.12
CA HIS A 129 9.50 -16.82 -7.09
C HIS A 129 8.22 -16.20 -6.55
N LEU A 130 7.41 -15.63 -7.45
CA LEU A 130 6.10 -15.11 -7.07
C LEU A 130 5.22 -16.22 -6.49
N MET A 131 4.67 -16.01 -5.30
CA MET A 131 3.76 -16.90 -4.62
C MET A 131 2.34 -16.34 -4.58
N ASN A 132 1.35 -17.23 -4.53
CA ASN A 132 -0.02 -16.82 -4.28
C ASN A 132 -0.14 -16.20 -2.88
N GLY A 133 -0.54 -14.94 -2.81
CA GLY A 133 -0.60 -14.17 -1.56
C GLY A 133 0.45 -13.07 -1.45
N ASP A 134 1.45 -13.07 -2.34
CA ASP A 134 2.43 -12.00 -2.38
C ASP A 134 1.76 -10.66 -2.66
N ILE A 135 2.21 -9.66 -1.92
CA ILE A 135 1.83 -8.27 -2.17
C ILE A 135 2.77 -7.77 -3.26
N ILE A 136 2.17 -7.22 -4.31
CA ILE A 136 2.87 -6.76 -5.49
C ILE A 136 2.49 -5.32 -5.84
N SER A 137 3.38 -4.65 -6.56
CA SER A 137 3.06 -3.46 -7.33
C SER A 137 3.34 -3.71 -8.79
N LEU A 138 2.51 -3.11 -9.64
CA LEU A 138 2.66 -3.15 -11.09
C LEU A 138 3.07 -1.75 -11.56
N PHE A 139 4.23 -1.62 -12.17
CA PHE A 139 4.70 -0.38 -12.77
C PHE A 139 4.67 -0.51 -14.27
N HIS A 140 4.00 0.42 -14.95
CA HIS A 140 3.98 0.44 -16.41
C HIS A 140 5.41 0.68 -16.92
N LYS A 141 5.93 -0.22 -17.76
CA LYS A 141 7.35 -0.28 -18.08
C LYS A 141 7.86 0.98 -18.78
N ASN A 142 7.06 1.55 -19.70
CA ASN A 142 7.51 2.69 -20.51
C ASN A 142 7.35 4.03 -19.78
N THR A 143 6.37 4.17 -18.89
CA THR A 143 6.11 5.44 -18.18
C THR A 143 6.59 5.45 -16.73
N ASN A 144 7.03 4.29 -16.21
CA ASN A 144 7.40 4.07 -14.81
C ASN A 144 6.30 4.49 -13.82
N GLN A 145 5.04 4.52 -14.26
CA GLN A 145 3.91 4.89 -13.42
C GLN A 145 3.34 3.64 -12.74
N PRO A 146 3.03 3.69 -11.43
CA PRO A 146 2.39 2.59 -10.74
C PRO A 146 0.91 2.46 -11.13
N LEU A 147 0.44 1.23 -11.27
CA LEU A 147 -0.98 0.92 -11.35
C LEU A 147 -1.64 1.29 -10.01
N TYR A 148 -2.52 2.29 -10.02
CA TYR A 148 -3.13 2.82 -8.81
C TYR A 148 -4.64 2.92 -8.99
N SER A 149 -5.40 2.68 -7.92
CA SER A 149 -6.85 2.85 -7.94
C SER A 149 -7.27 4.08 -7.13
N HIS A 150 -8.25 4.80 -7.64
CA HIS A 150 -8.86 5.91 -6.91
C HIS A 150 -10.35 6.01 -7.19
N GLU A 151 -11.05 6.62 -6.25
CA GLU A 151 -12.46 6.93 -6.39
C GLU A 151 -12.67 8.04 -7.42
N VAL A 152 -13.49 7.76 -8.44
CA VAL A 152 -13.94 8.71 -9.46
C VAL A 152 -15.46 8.82 -9.39
N LEU A 153 -15.95 10.04 -9.39
CA LEU A 153 -17.37 10.34 -9.60
C LEU A 153 -17.66 10.35 -11.10
N LEU A 154 -18.51 9.45 -11.54
CA LEU A 154 -19.06 9.43 -12.89
C LEU A 154 -20.11 10.54 -13.07
N ASP A 155 -20.43 10.86 -14.32
CA ASP A 155 -21.38 11.94 -14.65
C ASP A 155 -22.82 11.64 -14.21
N ASP A 156 -23.15 10.37 -13.95
CA ASP A 156 -24.42 9.96 -13.33
C ASP A 156 -24.41 10.02 -11.79
N GLY A 157 -23.32 10.51 -11.20
CA GLY A 157 -23.13 10.64 -9.75
C GLY A 157 -22.70 9.35 -9.06
N THR A 158 -22.50 8.25 -9.79
CA THR A 158 -22.00 7.00 -9.20
C THR A 158 -20.50 7.06 -8.95
N GLN A 159 -20.05 6.41 -7.88
CA GLN A 159 -18.63 6.29 -7.54
C GLN A 159 -18.08 4.96 -8.07
N GLU A 160 -17.05 5.03 -8.90
CA GLU A 160 -16.31 3.86 -9.36
C GLU A 160 -14.83 3.99 -9.01
N TRP A 161 -14.19 2.85 -8.73
CA TRP A 161 -12.74 2.82 -8.55
C TRP A 161 -12.09 2.60 -9.90
N ARG A 162 -11.61 3.68 -10.50
CA ARG A 162 -10.86 3.60 -11.76
C ARG A 162 -9.39 3.37 -11.48
N ILE A 163 -8.79 2.60 -12.36
CA ILE A 163 -7.35 2.46 -12.40
C ILE A 163 -6.78 3.60 -13.24
N GLU A 164 -6.11 4.54 -12.59
CA GLU A 164 -5.36 5.59 -13.25
C GLU A 164 -3.90 5.50 -12.79
N LEU A 165 -2.98 5.80 -13.69
CA LEU A 165 -1.56 5.85 -13.44
C LEU A 165 -1.24 7.25 -12.92
N ILE A 166 -1.55 7.48 -11.64
CA ILE A 166 -1.34 8.77 -10.98
C ILE A 166 -0.52 8.56 -9.73
N ARG A 167 0.57 9.31 -9.65
CA ARG A 167 1.25 9.59 -8.40
C ARG A 167 0.54 10.75 -7.73
N LYS A 168 -0.14 10.53 -6.60
CA LYS A 168 -0.59 11.63 -5.73
C LYS A 168 0.52 11.91 -4.70
N PRO A 169 1.26 13.03 -4.80
CA PRO A 169 2.27 13.37 -3.82
C PRO A 169 1.63 13.58 -2.46
N ILE A 170 2.21 12.97 -1.43
CA ILE A 170 1.85 13.22 -0.04
C ILE A 170 2.61 14.47 0.41
N LYS A 171 1.87 15.42 1.00
CA LYS A 171 2.41 16.68 1.51
C LYS A 171 2.10 16.80 3.00
N TYR A 172 2.72 17.77 3.65
CA TYR A 172 2.29 18.14 4.99
C TYR A 172 0.86 18.66 5.01
N GLY A 173 0.09 18.20 6.00
CA GLY A 173 -1.35 18.39 6.09
C GLY A 173 -2.17 17.32 5.36
N SER A 174 -1.56 16.45 4.56
CA SER A 174 -2.27 15.31 3.95
C SER A 174 -2.83 14.40 5.05
N THR A 175 -4.07 13.96 4.85
CA THR A 175 -4.67 12.87 5.64
C THR A 175 -4.40 11.56 4.93
N VAL A 176 -3.83 10.60 5.66
CA VAL A 176 -3.43 9.28 5.16
C VAL A 176 -3.97 8.19 6.09
N ALA A 177 -4.07 6.97 5.56
CA ALA A 177 -4.16 5.76 6.37
C ALA A 177 -2.88 4.95 6.13
N LEU A 178 -2.31 4.41 7.21
CA LEU A 178 -1.10 3.60 7.14
C LEU A 178 -1.50 2.13 7.13
N PHE A 179 -1.09 1.41 6.09
CA PHE A 179 -1.47 0.01 5.89
C PHE A 179 -0.24 -0.88 6.13
N HIS A 180 -0.31 -1.73 7.14
CA HIS A 180 0.74 -2.70 7.44
C HIS A 180 0.72 -3.82 6.39
N VAL A 181 1.71 -3.81 5.51
CA VAL A 181 1.79 -4.73 4.36
C VAL A 181 1.71 -6.21 4.79
N PRO A 182 2.56 -6.72 5.72
CA PRO A 182 2.55 -8.14 6.11
C PRO A 182 1.22 -8.60 6.67
N THR A 183 0.68 -7.86 7.64
CA THR A 183 -0.55 -8.28 8.35
C THR A 183 -1.84 -7.91 7.62
N ARG A 184 -1.73 -7.07 6.59
CA ARG A 184 -2.83 -6.54 5.79
C ARG A 184 -3.85 -5.74 6.61
N LYS A 185 -3.38 -5.02 7.62
CA LYS A 185 -4.24 -4.25 8.54
C LYS A 185 -3.84 -2.78 8.61
N TYR A 186 -4.78 -1.91 8.95
CA TYR A 186 -4.49 -0.49 9.12
C TYR A 186 -3.98 -0.16 10.51
N LEU A 187 -3.05 0.81 10.58
CA LEU A 187 -2.65 1.41 11.85
C LEU A 187 -3.83 2.22 12.41
N SER A 188 -4.32 1.79 13.55
CA SER A 188 -5.58 2.21 14.13
C SER A 188 -5.44 2.49 15.61
N ASN A 189 -6.39 3.23 16.17
CA ASN A 189 -6.59 3.26 17.61
C ASN A 189 -7.75 2.37 18.08
N LYS A 190 -8.63 1.89 17.17
CA LYS A 190 -9.85 1.09 17.45
C LYS A 190 -10.66 1.56 18.68
N GLY A 191 -10.57 2.84 19.05
CA GLY A 191 -11.12 3.34 20.32
C GLY A 191 -10.52 2.76 21.61
N VAL A 192 -9.47 1.92 21.56
CA VAL A 192 -8.88 1.26 22.72
C VAL A 192 -7.95 2.20 23.49
N LYS A 193 -8.12 2.26 24.80
CA LYS A 193 -7.23 2.97 25.73
C LYS A 193 -6.44 1.94 26.53
N TYR A 194 -5.20 2.26 26.91
CA TYR A 194 -4.50 1.44 27.90
C TYR A 194 -5.33 1.41 29.19
N SER A 195 -5.53 0.22 29.76
CA SER A 195 -6.13 0.12 31.09
C SER A 195 -5.23 0.87 32.06
N SER A 196 -5.82 1.79 32.82
CA SER A 196 -5.14 2.52 33.88
C SER A 196 -4.78 1.54 35.00
N ASN A 197 -3.73 0.73 34.81
CA ASN A 197 -3.16 -0.04 35.91
C ASN A 197 -2.40 0.96 36.79
N GLU A 198 -2.74 0.96 38.07
CA GLU A 198 -2.12 1.76 39.12
C GLU A 198 -0.60 1.49 39.16
N GLY A 199 0.19 2.35 38.52
CA GLY A 199 1.65 2.20 38.46
C GLY A 199 2.31 2.93 37.28
N ALA A 200 1.61 3.06 36.15
CA ALA A 200 2.10 3.87 35.03
C ALA A 200 1.79 5.35 35.29
N LYS A 201 2.80 6.10 35.76
CA LYS A 201 2.73 7.51 36.18
C LYS A 201 2.19 8.49 35.11
N TYR A 202 1.91 8.03 33.89
CA TYR A 202 1.49 8.82 32.74
C TYR A 202 0.35 8.21 31.88
N SER A 203 -0.31 7.12 32.32
CA SER A 203 -1.31 6.38 31.51
C SER A 203 -2.59 7.16 31.15
N HIS A 204 -2.91 8.24 31.87
CA HIS A 204 -4.16 8.98 31.69
C HIS A 204 -4.26 9.77 30.37
N ASN A 205 -3.15 9.96 29.64
CA ASN A 205 -3.10 10.76 28.41
C ASN A 205 -2.64 9.97 27.16
N GLN A 206 -2.57 8.63 27.26
CA GLN A 206 -2.09 7.77 26.18
C GLN A 206 -3.19 6.80 25.73
N HIS A 207 -3.41 6.72 24.42
CA HIS A 207 -4.28 5.70 23.83
C HIS A 207 -3.42 4.64 23.14
N MET A 208 -3.96 3.42 23.02
CA MET A 208 -3.23 2.33 22.38
C MET A 208 -3.25 2.50 20.87
N VAL A 209 -2.17 2.07 20.24
CA VAL A 209 -2.05 1.95 18.78
C VAL A 209 -1.98 0.47 18.45
N VAL A 210 -2.75 0.05 17.46
CA VAL A 210 -2.87 -1.35 17.03
C VAL A 210 -2.94 -1.43 15.52
N CYS A 211 -2.69 -2.61 14.97
CA CYS A 211 -3.07 -2.94 13.61
C CYS A 211 -4.43 -3.63 13.62
N ASN A 212 -5.44 -3.03 12.96
CA ASN A 212 -6.82 -3.51 12.96
C ASN A 212 -7.49 -3.36 11.58
N GLY A 213 -8.36 -4.31 11.25
CA GLY A 213 -9.23 -4.25 10.06
C GLY A 213 -8.47 -4.40 8.73
N GLN A 214 -9.08 -5.07 7.75
CA GLN A 214 -8.55 -5.12 6.38
C GLN A 214 -9.17 -4.05 5.46
N GLU A 215 -10.20 -3.37 5.95
CA GLU A 215 -10.84 -2.22 5.32
C GLU A 215 -10.60 -1.00 6.20
N ILE A 216 -10.53 0.16 5.55
CA ILE A 216 -10.25 1.42 6.24
C ILE A 216 -11.44 1.83 7.12
N ASP A 217 -11.16 2.04 8.41
CA ASP A 217 -12.05 2.71 9.34
C ASP A 217 -11.73 4.23 9.32
N TYR A 218 -12.59 4.99 8.63
CA TYR A 218 -12.42 6.45 8.48
C TYR A 218 -12.48 7.22 9.82
N GLU A 219 -12.93 6.58 10.89
CA GLU A 219 -13.00 7.17 12.21
C GLU A 219 -11.72 6.91 13.03
N HIS A 220 -11.07 5.75 12.87
CA HIS A 220 -9.97 5.31 13.74
C HIS A 220 -8.62 5.08 13.03
N ASP A 221 -8.57 5.12 11.70
CA ASP A 221 -7.37 4.77 10.92
C ASP A 221 -6.72 5.97 10.23
N LEU A 222 -7.27 7.18 10.43
CA LEU A 222 -6.83 8.39 9.73
C LEU A 222 -5.79 9.17 10.53
N TRP A 223 -4.69 9.50 9.86
CA TRP A 223 -3.56 10.24 10.39
C TRP A 223 -3.27 11.46 9.51
N THR A 224 -2.97 12.60 10.12
CA THR A 224 -2.48 13.78 9.41
C THR A 224 -0.97 13.82 9.49
N ILE A 225 -0.30 13.94 8.35
CA ILE A 225 1.15 14.17 8.30
C ILE A 225 1.43 15.61 8.71
N CYS A 226 2.18 15.80 9.79
CA CYS A 226 2.50 17.11 10.33
C CYS A 226 4.00 17.45 10.18
N ASP A 227 4.27 18.71 9.82
CA ASP A 227 5.59 19.34 9.93
C ASP A 227 5.55 20.50 10.93
N THR A 228 6.73 21.05 11.15
CA THR A 228 7.02 22.44 11.49
C THR A 228 6.61 23.49 10.44
N LYS A 229 6.48 23.16 9.14
CA LYS A 229 6.03 24.06 8.05
C LYS A 229 4.99 23.41 7.11
N VAL A 230 3.77 23.95 7.12
CA VAL A 230 2.62 23.42 6.35
C VAL A 230 2.73 23.81 4.86
N GLY A 231 2.47 22.86 3.95
CA GLY A 231 2.32 23.12 2.50
C GLY A 231 3.51 22.69 1.62
N ASP A 232 4.68 22.42 2.22
CA ASP A 232 5.86 21.96 1.50
C ASP A 232 5.75 20.48 1.10
N SER A 233 6.46 20.10 0.02
CA SER A 233 6.59 18.71 -0.42
C SER A 233 7.38 17.89 0.62
N LEU A 234 6.92 16.66 0.90
CA LEU A 234 7.54 15.80 1.89
C LEU A 234 8.77 15.06 1.33
N SER A 235 9.96 15.39 1.83
CA SER A 235 11.19 14.59 1.63
C SER A 235 11.30 13.50 2.67
N ILE A 236 11.82 12.35 2.25
CA ILE A 236 12.19 11.23 3.10
C ILE A 236 13.20 11.60 4.20
N ARG A 237 13.99 12.66 3.98
CA ARG A 237 14.91 13.20 4.98
C ARG A 237 14.19 13.96 6.10
N ASN A 238 12.89 14.19 5.93
CA ASN A 238 12.13 14.98 6.87
C ASN A 238 11.78 14.18 8.12
N ILE A 239 11.86 14.90 9.23
CA ILE A 239 11.32 14.46 10.51
C ILE A 239 9.84 14.83 10.51
N ILE A 240 8.98 13.84 10.65
CA ILE A 240 7.53 14.02 10.60
C ILE A 240 6.88 13.64 11.93
N ALA A 241 5.67 14.14 12.14
CA ALA A 241 4.77 13.63 13.16
C ALA A 241 3.47 13.15 12.51
N PHE A 242 2.89 12.07 13.04
CA PHE A 242 1.58 11.59 12.63
C PHE A 242 0.55 11.99 13.68
N LYS A 243 -0.38 12.86 13.33
CA LYS A 243 -1.46 13.25 14.24
C LYS A 243 -2.70 12.43 13.96
N HIS A 244 -3.17 11.65 14.94
CA HIS A 244 -4.39 10.87 14.80
C HIS A 244 -5.61 11.80 14.68
N LYS A 245 -6.42 11.63 13.62
CA LYS A 245 -7.46 12.60 13.25
C LYS A 245 -8.57 12.72 14.29
N LYS A 246 -9.04 11.59 14.83
CA LYS A 246 -10.16 11.58 15.79
C LYS A 246 -9.75 12.05 17.19
N THR A 247 -8.63 11.56 17.71
CA THR A 247 -8.21 11.89 19.08
C THR A 247 -7.43 13.20 19.14
N GLY A 248 -6.80 13.62 18.05
CA GLY A 248 -5.95 14.80 18.00
C GLY A 248 -4.58 14.64 18.66
N GLY A 249 -4.23 13.45 19.17
CA GLY A 249 -2.90 13.14 19.70
C GLY A 249 -1.91 12.72 18.61
N ASN A 250 -0.63 12.67 18.94
CA ASN A 250 0.43 12.26 18.03
C ASN A 250 0.81 10.79 18.24
N LEU A 251 1.20 10.11 17.15
CA LEU A 251 1.89 8.83 17.23
C LEU A 251 3.20 9.03 17.98
N HIS A 252 3.38 8.27 19.05
CA HIS A 252 4.35 8.54 20.09
C HIS A 252 5.04 7.25 20.54
N SER A 253 6.35 7.31 20.75
CA SER A 253 7.12 6.17 21.28
C SER A 253 8.24 6.65 22.20
N HIS A 254 8.44 5.97 23.32
CA HIS A 254 9.40 6.40 24.34
C HIS A 254 10.36 5.27 24.70
N VAL A 255 11.55 5.57 25.19
CA VAL A 255 12.51 4.55 25.66
C VAL A 255 11.88 3.64 26.73
N LEU A 256 12.25 2.34 26.71
CA LEU A 256 11.67 1.25 27.52
C LEU A 256 11.53 1.52 29.03
N LEU A 257 12.23 2.52 29.56
CA LEU A 257 12.16 2.94 30.96
C LEU A 257 10.76 3.39 31.42
N TYR A 258 9.87 3.74 30.49
CA TYR A 258 8.52 4.25 30.82
C TYR A 258 7.38 3.24 30.56
N GLY A 259 7.71 2.01 30.18
CA GLY A 259 6.74 0.92 29.98
C GLY A 259 6.99 0.13 28.70
N THR A 260 6.44 -1.08 28.68
CA THR A 260 6.56 -2.05 27.59
C THR A 260 5.20 -2.48 27.07
N THR A 261 5.13 -2.94 25.82
CA THR A 261 3.87 -3.40 25.24
C THR A 261 3.29 -4.60 26.00
N PRO A 262 1.96 -4.73 26.10
CA PRO A 262 1.33 -5.66 27.04
C PRO A 262 1.60 -7.14 26.78
N LYS A 263 1.84 -7.55 25.53
CA LYS A 263 2.02 -8.96 25.15
C LYS A 263 3.47 -9.29 24.88
N SER A 264 4.19 -8.43 24.16
CA SER A 264 5.58 -8.72 23.72
C SER A 264 6.67 -8.10 24.58
N ASN A 265 6.33 -7.20 25.50
CA ASN A 265 7.29 -6.42 26.27
C ASN A 265 8.27 -5.59 25.42
N HIS A 266 7.87 -5.23 24.20
CA HIS A 266 8.63 -4.33 23.32
C HIS A 266 8.43 -2.85 23.70
N GLN A 267 9.12 -1.95 23.00
CA GLN A 267 8.95 -0.51 23.17
C GLN A 267 7.53 -0.11 22.76
N GLN A 268 6.83 0.60 23.64
CA GLN A 268 5.44 0.99 23.42
C GLN A 268 5.30 2.03 22.31
N VAL A 269 4.26 1.86 21.49
CA VAL A 269 3.76 2.89 20.58
C VAL A 269 2.35 3.27 21.01
N THR A 270 2.11 4.56 21.15
CA THR A 270 0.88 5.12 21.71
C THR A 270 0.41 6.32 20.89
N ILE A 271 -0.81 6.78 21.16
CA ILE A 271 -1.24 8.12 20.80
C ILE A 271 -1.15 8.99 22.05
N PHE A 272 -0.30 10.01 22.01
CA PHE A 272 -0.07 10.90 23.13
C PHE A 272 -0.60 12.32 22.85
N MET A 273 -1.29 12.88 23.83
CA MET A 273 -1.99 14.16 23.66
C MET A 273 -1.10 15.40 23.76
N LYS A 274 0.11 15.27 24.34
CA LYS A 274 1.03 16.41 24.53
C LYS A 274 2.20 16.29 23.58
N LYS A 275 2.47 17.36 22.83
CA LYS A 275 3.58 17.36 21.88
C LYS A 275 4.94 17.31 22.58
N ASN A 276 5.82 16.39 22.19
CA ASN A 276 7.20 16.36 22.64
C ASN A 276 8.15 15.75 21.58
N LEU A 277 9.40 15.47 21.97
CA LEU A 277 10.43 14.94 21.05
C LEU A 277 10.20 13.47 20.64
N ASP A 278 9.35 12.74 21.37
CA ASP A 278 9.03 11.33 21.16
C ASP A 278 7.90 11.12 20.13
N ASP A 279 7.38 12.22 19.57
CA ASP A 279 6.36 12.21 18.52
C ASP A 279 6.97 12.19 17.10
N TYR A 280 8.30 12.22 17.02
CA TYR A 280 9.02 12.42 15.78
C TYR A 280 9.45 11.10 15.15
N TRP A 281 9.21 11.00 13.85
CA TRP A 281 9.48 9.81 13.04
C TRP A 281 10.27 10.19 11.80
N THR A 282 11.04 9.25 11.27
CA THR A 282 11.69 9.37 9.96
C THR A 282 11.18 8.27 9.05
N ILE A 283 10.93 8.61 7.79
CA ILE A 283 10.51 7.65 6.77
C ILE A 283 11.75 7.13 6.06
N ARG A 284 11.75 5.85 5.68
CA ARG A 284 12.70 5.27 4.73
C ARG A 284 11.93 4.55 3.63
N HIS A 285 12.37 4.65 2.38
CA HIS A 285 11.76 3.89 1.30
C HIS A 285 12.26 2.46 1.39
N PHE A 286 11.34 1.52 1.36
CA PHE A 286 11.71 0.11 1.28
C PHE A 286 12.42 -0.18 -0.04
N ILE A 287 12.02 0.51 -1.11
CA ILE A 287 12.60 0.34 -2.46
C ILE A 287 13.24 1.65 -2.94
N PRO A 288 14.50 1.61 -3.42
CA PRO A 288 15.12 2.76 -4.07
C PRO A 288 14.26 3.26 -5.24
N LYS A 289 14.07 4.57 -5.34
CA LYS A 289 13.36 5.21 -6.46
C LYS A 289 14.15 6.39 -7.01
N ASP A 290 13.84 6.75 -8.26
CA ASP A 290 14.52 7.80 -9.01
C ASP A 290 14.45 9.17 -8.31
N ASP A 291 13.31 9.49 -7.67
CA ASP A 291 13.13 10.67 -6.83
C ASP A 291 12.83 10.25 -5.39
N PRO A 292 13.86 9.95 -4.56
CA PRO A 292 13.68 9.51 -3.19
C PRO A 292 13.08 10.58 -2.27
N ASP A 293 13.08 11.85 -2.71
CA ASP A 293 12.69 13.01 -1.90
C ASP A 293 11.22 13.39 -2.03
N GLN A 294 10.39 12.58 -2.70
CA GLN A 294 8.94 12.83 -2.79
C GLN A 294 8.14 11.63 -2.31
N LEU A 295 7.49 11.69 -1.15
CA LEU A 295 6.56 10.62 -0.74
C LEU A 295 5.28 10.63 -1.60
N ILE A 296 4.86 9.48 -2.11
CA ILE A 296 3.68 9.33 -2.96
C ILE A 296 2.71 8.33 -2.33
N SER A 297 1.41 8.52 -2.53
CA SER A 297 0.41 7.54 -2.11
C SER A 297 0.67 6.17 -2.75
N GLY A 298 0.73 5.13 -1.92
CA GLY A 298 1.08 3.78 -2.35
C GLY A 298 2.57 3.44 -2.22
N ASP A 299 3.43 4.41 -1.88
CA ASP A 299 4.82 4.11 -1.53
C ASP A 299 4.86 3.18 -0.32
N ILE A 300 5.66 2.12 -0.43
CA ILE A 300 5.99 1.25 0.70
C ILE A 300 7.21 1.83 1.39
N ILE A 301 7.03 2.05 2.68
CA ILE A 301 7.96 2.77 3.53
C ILE A 301 8.22 1.97 4.80
N SER A 302 9.31 2.30 5.46
CA SER A 302 9.57 1.92 6.83
C SER A 302 9.59 3.18 7.71
N ILE A 303 8.88 3.15 8.82
CA ILE A 303 8.74 4.30 9.73
C ILE A 303 9.64 4.06 10.95
N PHE A 304 10.61 4.93 11.21
CA PHE A 304 11.54 4.83 12.34
C PHE A 304 11.29 5.90 13.38
N HIS A 305 11.25 5.52 14.65
CA HIS A 305 11.18 6.49 15.73
C HIS A 305 12.48 7.32 15.77
N LYS A 306 12.38 8.65 15.74
CA LYS A 306 13.53 9.52 15.52
C LYS A 306 14.59 9.41 16.63
N HIS A 307 14.15 9.34 17.89
CA HIS A 307 15.08 9.35 19.02
C HIS A 307 15.77 8.00 19.23
N THR A 308 15.02 6.90 19.16
CA THR A 308 15.58 5.55 19.37
C THR A 308 16.13 4.91 18.10
N ASN A 309 15.75 5.42 16.93
CA ASN A 309 16.08 4.85 15.61
C ASN A 309 15.63 3.37 15.48
N ILE A 310 14.56 3.01 16.18
CA ILE A 310 13.92 1.68 16.12
C ILE A 310 12.68 1.80 15.21
N PRO A 311 12.45 0.85 14.28
CA PRO A 311 11.31 0.91 13.39
C PRO A 311 9.99 0.65 14.12
N LEU A 312 8.92 1.22 13.58
CA LEU A 312 7.55 0.84 13.90
C LEU A 312 7.35 -0.60 13.39
N TYR A 313 6.74 -1.42 14.23
CA TYR A 313 6.72 -2.86 14.06
C TYR A 313 5.36 -3.41 14.48
N SER A 314 4.83 -4.36 13.73
CA SER A 314 3.63 -5.10 14.09
C SER A 314 3.82 -6.56 13.76
N HIS A 315 3.25 -7.45 14.57
CA HIS A 315 3.48 -8.88 14.48
C HIS A 315 2.22 -9.70 14.72
N ASP A 316 2.33 -11.01 14.48
CA ASP A 316 1.22 -11.95 14.60
C ASP A 316 0.72 -12.19 16.04
N VAL A 317 1.31 -11.51 17.03
CA VAL A 317 0.80 -11.52 18.40
C VAL A 317 -0.48 -10.70 18.47
N LEU A 318 -1.58 -11.40 18.76
CA LEU A 318 -2.90 -10.82 18.93
C LEU A 318 -3.14 -10.40 20.38
N MET A 319 -3.79 -9.25 20.54
CA MET A 319 -4.44 -8.82 21.76
C MET A 319 -5.71 -9.64 22.00
N ASP A 320 -6.25 -9.58 23.22
CA ASP A 320 -7.44 -10.37 23.60
C ASP A 320 -8.70 -10.01 22.79
N ASP A 321 -8.72 -8.82 22.19
CA ASP A 321 -9.80 -8.32 21.33
C ASP A 321 -9.58 -8.60 19.83
N GLY A 322 -8.58 -9.42 19.48
CA GLY A 322 -8.20 -9.81 18.12
C GLY A 322 -7.40 -8.77 17.33
N THR A 323 -7.08 -7.62 17.92
CA THR A 323 -6.17 -6.65 17.30
C THR A 323 -4.73 -7.11 17.34
N GLN A 324 -3.89 -6.59 16.44
CA GLN A 324 -2.46 -6.83 16.49
C GLN A 324 -1.75 -5.72 17.25
N GLU A 325 -0.83 -6.15 18.10
CA GLU A 325 0.01 -5.24 18.86
C GLU A 325 1.00 -4.50 17.94
N VAL A 326 1.12 -3.19 18.16
CA VAL A 326 2.10 -2.34 17.49
C VAL A 326 3.14 -1.90 18.50
N SER A 327 4.40 -1.96 18.12
CA SER A 327 5.55 -1.65 18.97
C SER A 327 6.67 -0.96 18.17
N CYS A 328 7.71 -0.51 18.85
CA CYS A 328 9.00 -0.28 18.20
C CYS A 328 9.93 -1.44 18.55
N ASN A 329 10.39 -2.18 17.54
CA ASN A 329 11.30 -3.31 17.73
C ASN A 329 12.12 -3.61 16.47
N GLY A 330 13.25 -4.32 16.60
CA GLY A 330 14.06 -4.78 15.47
C GLY A 330 15.09 -3.76 14.95
N ASP A 331 15.84 -4.17 13.93
CA ASP A 331 16.93 -3.39 13.32
C ASP A 331 16.55 -2.71 11.98
N GLY A 332 15.31 -2.95 11.51
CA GLY A 332 14.79 -2.42 10.25
C GLY A 332 15.01 -3.31 9.03
N ARG A 333 15.54 -4.53 9.19
CA ARG A 333 15.73 -5.51 8.10
C ARG A 333 14.66 -6.59 8.03
N GLU A 334 13.79 -6.65 9.03
CA GLU A 334 12.76 -7.68 9.18
C GLU A 334 11.50 -7.38 8.35
N ASP A 335 10.80 -8.44 7.92
CA ASP A 335 9.58 -8.35 7.09
C ASP A 335 8.41 -7.65 7.80
N ASN A 336 8.41 -7.63 9.13
CA ASN A 336 7.32 -7.12 9.98
C ASN A 336 7.43 -5.63 10.33
N ASN A 337 8.31 -4.90 9.64
CA ASN A 337 8.45 -3.46 9.79
C ASN A 337 7.34 -2.72 9.03
N MET A 338 6.76 -1.71 9.69
CA MET A 338 5.68 -0.85 9.19
C MET A 338 6.15 0.28 8.27
#